data_AF-A0AAE1TF92-F1
#
_entry.id   AF-A0AAE1TF92-F1
#
_cell.length_a   1.000
_cell.length_b   1.000
_cell.length_c   1.000
_cell.angle_alpha   90.00
_cell.angle_beta   90.00
_cell.angle_gamma   90.00
#
_symmetry.space_group_name_H-M   'P 1'
#
loop_
_entity.id
_entity.type
_entity.pdbx_description
1 polymer ?
#
loop_
_entity_poly.entity_id
_entity_poly.type
_entity_poly.pdbx_seq_one_letter_code
_entity_poly.pdbx_strand_id
1 'polypeptide(L)'
;MEQQPVKLRCQRIGCDAEFTEEDNPEGSCQYHESPLFHDGMKEWSCCKKRSHDFGLFLSIPGCKTGKHTTEKQVFAQPKKNPAPAPAAASTTNGSSRDSCLRCRQGFFCSDHGSQSKPLNPVVNAPSESKASAVPKKPKKTVDINETQICKNKGCGKEFKEKDNHDTACSYHPGPAVFHDRLRGWKCCDIHVKEFDEFMSIPPCKKGWHNADPES
;
A
#
# COMPACT_ATOMS: atom_id res chain seq x y z
N MET A 1 -34.86 12.84 39.45
CA MET A 1 -33.87 12.27 38.51
C MET A 1 -32.69 13.22 38.50
N GLU A 2 -31.59 12.86 39.16
CA GLU A 2 -30.33 13.61 39.03
C GLU A 2 -29.76 13.31 37.64
N GLN A 3 -29.65 14.35 36.81
CA GLN A 3 -28.97 14.24 35.53
C GLN A 3 -27.48 14.17 35.82
N GLN A 4 -26.84 13.04 35.54
CA GLN A 4 -25.38 12.94 35.64
C GLN A 4 -24.74 13.88 34.61
N PRO A 5 -23.72 14.66 34.99
CA PRO A 5 -23.07 15.59 34.07
C PRO A 5 -22.38 14.80 32.96
N VAL A 6 -22.64 15.20 31.71
CA VAL A 6 -22.09 14.57 30.52
C VAL A 6 -20.59 14.88 30.47
N LYS A 7 -19.76 13.83 30.53
CA LYS A 7 -18.31 13.94 30.35
C LYS A 7 -17.98 14.02 28.86
N LEU A 8 -17.20 15.02 28.49
CA LEU A 8 -16.74 15.28 27.15
C LEU A 8 -15.23 15.07 27.06
N ARG A 9 -14.73 14.51 25.96
CA ARG A 9 -13.29 14.34 25.76
C ARG A 9 -12.69 15.57 25.08
N CYS A 10 -11.58 16.07 25.63
CA CYS A 10 -10.82 17.15 25.00
C CYS A 10 -10.30 16.72 23.62
N GLN A 11 -10.43 17.61 22.63
CA GLN A 11 -9.96 17.38 21.26
C GLN A 11 -8.70 18.17 20.91
N ARG A 12 -8.06 18.82 21.90
CA ARG A 12 -6.78 19.49 21.69
C ARG A 12 -5.64 18.51 21.73
N ILE A 13 -4.70 18.67 20.81
CA ILE A 13 -3.59 17.74 20.66
C ILE A 13 -2.67 17.80 21.88
N GLY A 14 -2.35 16.63 22.43
CA GLY A 14 -1.56 16.51 23.66
C GLY A 14 -2.41 16.55 24.94
N CYS A 15 -3.75 16.61 24.82
CA CYS A 15 -4.67 16.51 25.95
C CYS A 15 -5.69 15.39 25.73
N ASP A 16 -5.62 14.34 26.53
CA ASP A 16 -6.57 13.21 26.51
C ASP A 16 -7.59 13.25 27.67
N ALA A 17 -7.67 14.39 28.38
CA ALA A 17 -8.54 14.54 29.53
C ALA A 17 -10.03 14.57 29.14
N GLU A 18 -10.85 13.98 30.00
CA GLU A 18 -12.30 14.16 30.01
C GLU A 18 -12.65 15.32 30.93
N PHE A 19 -13.62 16.15 30.54
CA PHE A 19 -14.06 17.34 31.26
C PHE A 19 -15.57 17.47 31.19
N THR A 20 -16.17 18.22 32.11
CA THR A 20 -17.57 18.65 32.01
C THR A 20 -17.60 20.15 31.71
N GLU A 21 -18.70 20.68 31.16
CA GLU A 21 -18.79 22.13 30.90
C GLU A 21 -18.68 22.97 32.17
N GLU A 22 -19.07 22.40 33.30
CA GLU A 22 -19.03 23.01 34.64
C GLU A 22 -17.63 22.93 35.28
N ASP A 23 -16.86 21.87 35.00
CA ASP A 23 -15.51 21.64 35.50
C ASP A 23 -14.46 21.85 34.39
N ASN A 24 -14.37 23.09 33.90
CA ASN A 24 -13.44 23.50 32.85
C ASN A 24 -12.76 24.85 33.15
N PRO A 25 -11.95 24.92 34.22
CA PRO A 25 -11.26 26.16 34.58
C PRO A 25 -10.17 26.53 33.57
N GLU A 26 -9.84 27.81 33.52
CA GLU A 26 -8.78 28.29 32.63
C GLU A 26 -7.42 27.72 33.07
N GLY A 27 -6.78 26.96 32.18
CA GLY A 27 -5.47 26.35 32.41
C GLY A 27 -5.48 24.86 32.74
N SER A 28 -6.65 24.23 32.90
CA SER A 28 -6.77 22.79 33.16
C SER A 28 -6.32 21.91 32.00
N CYS A 29 -6.36 22.43 30.77
CA CYS A 29 -5.95 21.71 29.58
C CYS A 29 -4.52 22.09 29.18
N GLN A 30 -3.61 21.12 29.17
CA GLN A 30 -2.27 21.26 28.59
C GLN A 30 -2.24 20.68 27.18
N TYR A 31 -1.86 21.47 26.18
CA TYR A 31 -1.95 21.09 24.77
C TYR A 31 -0.85 21.71 23.89
N HIS A 32 -0.73 21.23 22.66
CA HIS A 32 0.10 21.82 21.60
C HIS A 32 -0.77 22.49 20.54
N GLU A 33 -0.21 23.48 19.84
CA GLU A 33 -0.87 24.11 18.70
C GLU A 33 -0.82 23.20 17.47
N SER A 34 0.25 23.27 16.67
CA SER A 34 0.29 22.62 15.36
C SER A 34 1.53 21.73 15.21
N PRO A 35 1.38 20.51 14.68
CA PRO A 35 2.53 19.69 14.29
C PRO A 35 3.14 20.21 12.98
N LEU A 36 4.46 20.21 12.91
CA LEU A 36 5.29 20.57 11.75
C LEU A 36 6.15 19.36 11.37
N PHE A 37 6.17 19.04 10.08
CA PHE A 37 6.93 17.91 9.55
C PHE A 37 7.99 18.44 8.58
N HIS A 38 9.27 18.36 8.96
CA HIS A 38 10.41 18.76 8.15
C HIS A 38 11.53 17.72 8.28
N ASP A 39 12.17 17.37 7.17
CA ASP A 39 13.37 16.50 7.14
C ASP A 39 13.23 15.17 7.93
N GLY A 40 12.04 14.55 7.84
CA GLY A 40 11.73 13.29 8.55
C GLY A 40 11.48 13.43 10.06
N MET A 41 11.65 14.63 10.61
CA MET A 41 11.37 14.99 12.00
C MET A 41 9.95 15.54 12.18
N LYS A 42 9.35 15.20 13.33
CA LYS A 42 8.07 15.73 13.79
C LYS A 42 8.37 16.77 14.86
N GLU A 43 7.91 18.00 14.71
CA GLU A 43 8.15 19.12 15.62
C GLU A 43 6.85 19.84 15.99
N TRP A 44 6.70 20.31 17.22
CA TRP A 44 5.59 21.19 17.60
C TRP A 44 5.91 22.66 17.30
N SER A 45 4.99 23.37 16.63
CA SER A 45 5.14 24.79 16.31
C SER A 45 5.30 25.67 17.56
N CYS A 46 4.65 25.29 18.67
CA CYS A 46 4.59 26.10 19.89
C CYS A 46 5.88 26.10 20.71
N CYS A 47 6.58 24.96 20.78
CA CYS A 47 7.66 24.75 21.74
C CYS A 47 8.90 24.09 21.15
N LYS A 48 8.91 23.84 19.82
CA LYS A 48 10.06 23.31 19.08
C LYS A 48 10.57 21.94 19.55
N LYS A 49 9.82 21.27 20.43
CA LYS A 49 10.10 19.89 20.82
C LYS A 49 9.86 19.00 19.60
N ARG A 50 10.82 18.13 19.33
CA ARG A 50 10.85 17.30 18.13
C ARG A 50 11.24 15.87 18.44
N SER A 51 10.79 14.95 17.61
CA SER A 51 11.11 13.53 17.68
C SER A 51 11.18 12.92 16.28
N HIS A 52 12.05 11.92 16.10
CA HIS A 52 12.06 11.08 14.90
C HIS A 52 11.01 9.96 14.98
N ASP A 53 10.63 9.54 16.17
CA ASP A 53 9.57 8.55 16.40
C ASP A 53 8.21 9.23 16.58
N PHE A 54 7.18 8.66 15.95
CA PHE A 54 5.83 9.24 15.96
C PHE A 54 5.12 9.04 17.30
N GLY A 55 5.31 7.89 17.96
CA GLY A 55 4.71 7.63 19.28
C GLY A 55 5.29 8.57 20.34
N LEU A 56 6.62 8.67 20.39
CA LEU A 56 7.31 9.62 21.27
C LEU A 56 6.89 11.06 21.00
N PHE A 57 6.67 11.44 19.74
CA PHE A 57 6.20 12.79 19.38
C PHE A 57 4.82 13.11 19.97
N LEU A 58 3.87 12.18 19.87
CA LEU A 58 2.52 12.35 20.44
C LEU A 58 2.54 12.34 21.98
N SER A 59 3.46 11.59 22.59
CA SER A 59 3.65 11.57 24.05
C SER A 59 4.33 12.82 24.62
N ILE A 60 4.77 13.77 23.78
CA ILE A 60 5.35 15.02 24.27
C ILE A 60 4.27 15.81 25.02
N PRO A 61 4.47 16.16 26.31
CA PRO A 61 3.47 16.88 27.08
C PRO A 61 3.22 18.26 26.48
N GLY A 62 1.95 18.66 26.48
CA GLY A 62 1.45 19.95 26.01
C GLY A 62 2.26 21.12 26.55
N CYS A 63 2.53 22.09 25.68
CA CYS A 63 3.33 23.28 25.98
C CYS A 63 2.49 24.49 26.42
N LYS A 64 1.21 24.55 26.01
CA LYS A 64 0.28 25.64 26.27
C LYS A 64 -0.81 25.19 27.23
N THR A 65 -1.41 26.15 27.93
CA THR A 65 -2.51 25.92 28.85
C THR A 65 -3.77 26.68 28.40
N GLY A 66 -4.95 26.16 28.73
CA GLY A 66 -6.24 26.79 28.41
C GLY A 66 -7.43 25.95 28.90
N LYS A 67 -8.65 26.24 28.41
CA LYS A 67 -9.89 25.48 28.72
C LYS A 67 -10.14 24.33 27.76
N HIS A 68 -10.42 23.12 28.22
CA HIS A 68 -10.75 21.99 27.34
C HIS A 68 -11.83 22.36 26.32
N THR A 69 -11.73 21.79 25.12
CA THR A 69 -12.71 22.00 24.05
C THR A 69 -12.98 20.67 23.34
N THR A 70 -14.22 20.50 22.91
CA THR A 70 -14.69 19.43 22.02
C THR A 70 -14.54 19.80 20.54
N GLU A 71 -13.97 20.97 20.22
CA GLU A 71 -13.73 21.37 18.84
C GLU A 71 -12.39 20.82 18.33
N LYS A 72 -12.45 20.02 17.26
CA LYS A 72 -11.27 19.52 16.56
C LYS A 72 -10.53 20.67 15.91
N GLN A 73 -9.29 20.90 16.29
CA GLN A 73 -8.44 21.91 15.66
C GLN A 73 -8.22 21.56 14.18
N VAL A 74 -8.69 22.41 13.27
CA VAL A 74 -8.46 22.28 11.84
C VAL A 74 -7.12 22.93 11.50
N PHE A 75 -6.10 22.12 11.24
CA PHE A 75 -4.83 22.63 10.74
C PHE A 75 -4.95 22.93 9.25
N ALA A 76 -4.74 24.20 8.88
CA ALA A 76 -4.59 24.57 7.49
C ALA A 76 -3.42 23.79 6.89
N GLN A 77 -3.70 22.96 5.88
CA GLN A 77 -2.63 22.27 5.18
C GLN A 77 -1.75 23.30 4.46
N PRO A 78 -0.41 23.18 4.54
CA PRO A 78 0.47 24.02 3.75
C PRO A 78 0.18 23.78 2.27
N LYS A 79 -0.21 24.84 1.55
CA LYS A 79 -0.39 24.83 0.09
C LYS A 79 0.94 24.42 -0.53
N LYS A 80 1.02 23.20 -1.07
CA LYS A 80 2.18 22.77 -1.86
C LYS A 80 2.15 23.55 -3.17
N ASN A 81 3.14 24.41 -3.39
CA ASN A 81 3.42 24.91 -4.73
C ASN A 81 3.76 23.71 -5.64
N PRO A 82 3.27 23.65 -6.89
CA PRO A 82 3.66 22.59 -7.82
C PRO A 82 5.16 22.68 -8.10
N ALA A 83 5.91 21.60 -7.85
CA ALA A 83 7.26 21.47 -8.35
C ALA A 83 7.23 21.33 -9.88
N PRO A 84 8.16 21.93 -10.63
CA PRO A 84 8.24 21.77 -12.08
C PRO A 84 8.60 20.34 -12.46
N ALA A 85 7.96 19.84 -13.51
CA ALA A 85 8.17 18.51 -14.07
C ALA A 85 9.64 18.30 -14.52
N PRO A 86 10.23 17.11 -14.33
CA PRO A 86 11.49 16.79 -14.97
C PRO A 86 11.25 16.53 -16.46
N ALA A 87 12.02 17.23 -17.29
CA ALA A 87 12.04 17.12 -18.74
C ALA A 87 12.48 15.73 -19.19
N ALA A 88 11.83 15.25 -20.25
CA ALA A 88 12.22 14.05 -20.99
C ALA A 88 13.62 14.23 -21.60
N ALA A 89 14.48 13.24 -21.40
CA ALA A 89 15.69 13.06 -22.19
C ALA A 89 15.60 11.71 -22.91
N SER A 90 15.43 11.78 -24.22
CA SER A 90 15.68 10.69 -25.16
C SER A 90 17.04 10.94 -25.80
N THR A 91 17.97 9.98 -25.81
CA THR A 91 18.69 9.47 -27.01
C THR A 91 19.85 8.50 -26.69
N THR A 92 19.83 7.38 -27.45
CA THR A 92 20.92 6.66 -28.14
C THR A 92 22.08 5.96 -27.40
N ASN A 93 22.09 4.64 -27.62
CA ASN A 93 23.18 3.74 -28.07
C ASN A 93 24.50 3.58 -27.30
N GLY A 94 24.78 2.30 -27.00
CA GLY A 94 26.07 1.68 -27.31
C GLY A 94 27.11 1.70 -26.20
N SER A 95 26.82 1.12 -25.04
CA SER A 95 27.84 0.87 -24.01
C SER A 95 28.14 -0.61 -23.86
N SER A 96 29.43 -0.94 -23.88
CA SER A 96 29.97 -2.28 -23.64
C SER A 96 29.53 -2.80 -22.26
N ARG A 97 29.47 -4.13 -22.09
CA ARG A 97 29.13 -4.83 -20.84
C ARG A 97 29.88 -4.28 -19.62
N ASP A 98 31.11 -3.81 -19.81
CA ASP A 98 32.00 -3.33 -18.75
C ASP A 98 31.53 -2.00 -18.11
N SER A 99 30.81 -1.18 -18.86
CA SER A 99 30.29 0.11 -18.41
C SER A 99 28.96 -0.02 -17.66
N CYS A 100 28.30 -1.19 -17.73
CA CYS A 100 27.03 -1.43 -17.07
C CYS A 100 27.26 -1.86 -15.61
N LEU A 101 26.93 -0.97 -14.66
CA LEU A 101 27.08 -1.20 -13.21
C LEU A 101 26.45 -2.52 -12.73
N ARG A 102 25.37 -2.97 -13.37
CA ARG A 102 24.66 -4.21 -13.03
C ARG A 102 25.36 -5.45 -13.56
N CYS A 103 25.87 -5.37 -14.78
CA CYS A 103 26.55 -6.48 -15.46
C CYS A 103 28.03 -6.62 -15.00
N ARG A 104 28.69 -5.53 -14.54
CA ARG A 104 30.00 -5.56 -13.84
C ARG A 104 29.94 -6.27 -12.50
N GLN A 105 28.79 -6.18 -11.82
CA GLN A 105 28.55 -6.84 -10.54
C GLN A 105 28.11 -8.32 -10.67
N GLY A 106 28.13 -8.87 -11.89
CA GLY A 106 27.79 -10.27 -12.15
C GLY A 106 26.29 -10.57 -12.25
N PHE A 107 25.42 -9.55 -12.28
CA PHE A 107 23.98 -9.74 -12.43
C PHE A 107 23.53 -9.62 -13.89
N PHE A 108 22.56 -10.45 -14.27
CA PHE A 108 22.02 -10.50 -15.63
C PHE A 108 21.22 -9.23 -15.96
N CYS A 109 21.49 -8.63 -17.14
CA CYS A 109 20.83 -7.42 -17.63
C CYS A 109 20.16 -7.69 -18.99
N SER A 110 18.92 -7.20 -19.19
CA SER A 110 18.09 -7.50 -20.38
C SER A 110 18.67 -6.99 -21.71
N ASP A 111 19.65 -6.08 -21.65
CA ASP A 111 20.30 -5.49 -22.82
C ASP A 111 21.48 -6.33 -23.35
N HIS A 112 22.03 -7.25 -22.53
CA HIS A 112 23.22 -8.03 -22.87
C HIS A 112 23.02 -9.54 -22.64
N GLY A 113 21.97 -10.10 -23.23
CA GLY A 113 21.60 -11.51 -23.11
C GLY A 113 22.78 -12.45 -23.38
N SER A 114 23.20 -13.19 -22.34
CA SER A 114 24.31 -14.13 -22.41
C SER A 114 23.94 -15.40 -23.20
N GLN A 115 24.62 -15.62 -24.32
CA GLN A 115 24.93 -16.98 -24.78
C GLN A 115 26.31 -17.38 -24.23
N SER A 116 26.37 -18.51 -23.54
CA SER A 116 27.56 -19.36 -23.54
C SER A 116 27.15 -20.82 -23.31
N LYS A 117 27.67 -21.69 -24.17
CA LYS A 117 27.55 -23.16 -24.14
C LYS A 117 28.97 -23.75 -23.96
N PRO A 118 29.16 -25.06 -23.76
CA PRO A 118 29.42 -25.68 -22.45
C PRO A 118 30.80 -26.39 -22.40
N LEU A 119 31.31 -26.71 -21.20
CA LEU A 119 32.32 -27.78 -21.01
C LEU A 119 32.05 -28.54 -19.70
N ASN A 120 31.67 -29.82 -19.84
CA ASN A 120 31.68 -30.91 -18.84
C ASN A 120 33.03 -31.67 -18.93
N PRO A 121 33.36 -32.76 -18.17
CA PRO A 121 32.61 -33.56 -17.18
C PRO A 121 33.39 -33.85 -15.85
N VAL A 122 32.81 -34.46 -14.81
CA VAL A 122 32.97 -35.89 -14.48
C VAL A 122 32.00 -36.32 -13.36
N VAL A 123 31.63 -37.59 -13.49
CA VAL A 123 30.63 -38.47 -12.85
C VAL A 123 30.61 -38.58 -11.32
N ASN A 124 29.41 -38.68 -10.74
CA ASN A 124 28.90 -39.93 -10.16
C ASN A 124 27.44 -39.78 -9.68
N ALA A 125 26.59 -40.73 -10.09
CA ALA A 125 25.28 -41.05 -9.52
C ALA A 125 25.47 -42.01 -8.31
N PRO A 126 24.47 -42.33 -7.45
CA PRO A 126 23.14 -42.80 -7.85
C PRO A 126 21.94 -42.20 -7.10
N SER A 127 20.80 -42.46 -7.74
CA SER A 127 19.41 -42.13 -7.43
C SER A 127 18.88 -42.82 -6.16
N GLU A 128 18.11 -42.09 -5.35
CA GLU A 128 17.08 -42.67 -4.49
C GLU A 128 15.77 -41.86 -4.58
N SER A 129 14.71 -42.63 -4.73
CA SER A 129 13.39 -42.26 -5.20
C SER A 129 12.52 -41.73 -4.06
N LYS A 130 11.96 -40.52 -4.18
CA LYS A 130 10.65 -40.21 -3.59
C LYS A 130 9.87 -39.23 -4.45
N ALA A 131 9.05 -39.81 -5.32
CA ALA A 131 7.90 -39.13 -5.91
C ALA A 131 6.90 -38.82 -4.79
N SER A 132 6.77 -37.54 -4.43
CA SER A 132 5.68 -37.06 -3.58
C SER A 132 4.52 -36.66 -4.49
N ALA A 133 3.53 -37.54 -4.61
CA ALA A 133 2.29 -37.28 -5.31
C ALA A 133 1.49 -36.22 -4.54
N VAL A 134 1.27 -35.06 -5.17
CA VAL A 134 0.31 -34.06 -4.67
C VAL A 134 -1.09 -34.52 -5.07
N PRO A 135 -2.06 -34.64 -4.14
CA PRO A 135 -3.42 -35.04 -4.47
C PRO A 135 -4.12 -33.92 -5.25
N LYS A 136 -4.49 -34.21 -6.50
CA LYS A 136 -5.38 -33.36 -7.29
C LYS A 136 -6.74 -33.30 -6.58
N LYS A 137 -7.15 -32.11 -6.14
CA LYS A 137 -8.50 -31.88 -5.61
C LYS A 137 -9.56 -32.20 -6.68
N PRO A 138 -10.71 -32.78 -6.29
CA PRO A 138 -11.75 -33.20 -7.21
C PRO A 138 -12.37 -31.99 -7.91
N LYS A 139 -12.38 -32.00 -9.24
CA LYS A 139 -13.13 -31.05 -10.07
C LYS A 139 -14.62 -31.25 -9.77
N LYS A 140 -15.26 -30.26 -9.14
CA LYS A 140 -16.71 -30.22 -9.03
C LYS A 140 -17.27 -30.02 -10.45
N THR A 141 -18.13 -30.92 -10.88
CA THR A 141 -18.99 -30.73 -12.05
C THR A 141 -19.93 -29.57 -11.75
N VAL A 142 -19.62 -28.39 -12.29
CA VAL A 142 -20.46 -27.19 -12.16
C VAL A 142 -21.60 -27.32 -13.18
N ASP A 143 -22.84 -27.10 -12.74
CA ASP A 143 -24.00 -27.07 -13.63
C ASP A 143 -23.92 -25.84 -14.54
N ILE A 144 -24.04 -26.04 -15.86
CA ILE A 144 -23.83 -25.01 -16.89
C ILE A 144 -24.72 -23.77 -16.73
N ASN A 145 -25.86 -23.92 -16.02
CA ASN A 145 -26.83 -22.86 -15.80
C ASN A 145 -26.73 -22.17 -14.44
N GLU A 146 -25.88 -22.67 -13.54
CA GLU A 146 -25.71 -22.11 -12.21
C GLU A 146 -24.93 -20.79 -12.27
N THR A 147 -25.48 -19.76 -11.62
CA THR A 147 -24.82 -18.45 -11.49
C THR A 147 -23.69 -18.56 -10.47
N GLN A 148 -22.46 -18.30 -10.91
CA GLN A 148 -21.26 -18.29 -10.08
C GLN A 148 -20.71 -16.86 -9.96
N ILE A 149 -20.00 -16.55 -8.88
CA ILE A 149 -19.37 -15.23 -8.68
C ILE A 149 -17.90 -15.32 -9.11
N CYS A 150 -17.49 -14.44 -10.01
CA CYS A 150 -16.11 -14.35 -10.47
C CYS A 150 -15.21 -13.79 -9.35
N LYS A 151 -14.24 -14.59 -8.92
CA LYS A 151 -13.23 -14.22 -7.92
C LYS A 151 -11.95 -13.63 -8.53
N ASN A 152 -11.91 -13.43 -9.85
CA ASN A 152 -10.80 -12.71 -10.47
C ASN A 152 -10.72 -11.27 -9.93
N LYS A 153 -9.50 -10.82 -9.65
CA LYS A 153 -9.25 -9.53 -9.00
C LYS A 153 -9.69 -8.37 -9.91
N GLY A 154 -10.61 -7.55 -9.41
CA GLY A 154 -11.22 -6.45 -10.18
C GLY A 154 -12.42 -6.84 -11.04
N CYS A 155 -12.91 -8.10 -10.99
CA CYS A 155 -14.15 -8.51 -11.67
C CYS A 155 -15.35 -8.52 -10.71
N GLY A 156 -15.45 -9.49 -9.80
CA GLY A 156 -16.53 -9.59 -8.82
C GLY A 156 -17.94 -9.84 -9.39
N LYS A 157 -18.07 -10.05 -10.70
CA LYS A 157 -19.37 -10.20 -11.37
C LYS A 157 -19.91 -11.61 -11.27
N GLU A 158 -21.23 -11.72 -11.24
CA GLU A 158 -21.96 -12.97 -11.45
C GLU A 158 -21.88 -13.38 -12.93
N PHE A 159 -21.59 -14.65 -13.19
CA PHE A 159 -21.50 -15.21 -14.52
C PHE A 159 -22.08 -16.62 -14.55
N LYS A 160 -22.50 -17.06 -15.74
CA LYS A 160 -22.91 -18.45 -16.00
C LYS A 160 -21.90 -19.07 -16.95
N GLU A 161 -21.60 -20.35 -16.78
CA GLU A 161 -20.58 -21.02 -17.60
C GLU A 161 -20.97 -21.05 -19.09
N LYS A 162 -22.29 -21.09 -19.40
CA LYS A 162 -22.79 -20.98 -20.79
C LYS A 162 -22.43 -19.66 -21.50
N ASP A 163 -22.26 -18.57 -20.75
CA ASP A 163 -21.96 -17.24 -21.30
C ASP A 163 -20.47 -16.89 -21.09
N ASN A 164 -19.70 -17.77 -20.44
CA ASN A 164 -18.29 -17.58 -20.16
C ASN A 164 -17.46 -17.83 -21.44
N HIS A 165 -16.61 -16.87 -21.77
CA HIS A 165 -15.75 -16.92 -22.94
C HIS A 165 -14.45 -16.16 -22.66
N ASP A 166 -13.49 -16.26 -23.57
CA ASP A 166 -12.11 -15.76 -23.41
C ASP A 166 -11.95 -14.25 -23.24
N THR A 167 -13.03 -13.48 -23.45
CA THR A 167 -13.06 -12.03 -23.28
C THR A 167 -14.15 -11.53 -22.34
N ALA A 168 -14.87 -12.45 -21.66
CA ALA A 168 -16.00 -12.14 -20.79
C ALA A 168 -15.60 -11.39 -19.51
N CYS A 169 -14.44 -11.74 -18.95
CA CYS A 169 -13.96 -11.21 -17.67
C CYS A 169 -12.80 -10.22 -17.89
N SER A 170 -12.97 -8.98 -17.46
CA SER A 170 -11.88 -8.02 -17.32
C SER A 170 -11.32 -8.07 -15.89
N TYR A 171 -10.05 -8.38 -15.71
CA TYR A 171 -9.42 -8.56 -14.40
C TYR A 171 -7.91 -8.24 -14.38
N HIS A 172 -7.34 -8.21 -13.18
CA HIS A 172 -5.90 -8.10 -12.93
C HIS A 172 -5.31 -9.49 -12.62
N PRO A 173 -4.47 -10.08 -13.50
CA PRO A 173 -3.87 -11.40 -13.27
C PRO A 173 -2.72 -11.36 -12.26
N GLY A 174 -2.16 -10.18 -11.98
CA GLY A 174 -1.03 -10.01 -11.07
C GLY A 174 -1.44 -9.91 -9.60
N PRO A 175 -0.52 -10.17 -8.65
CA PRO A 175 -0.71 -9.79 -7.26
C PRO A 175 -0.78 -8.26 -7.12
N ALA A 176 -1.48 -7.78 -6.09
CA ALA A 176 -1.40 -6.40 -5.67
C ALA A 176 0.00 -6.13 -5.08
N VAL A 177 0.59 -4.99 -5.43
CA VAL A 177 1.91 -4.55 -5.00
C VAL A 177 1.77 -3.31 -4.14
N PHE A 178 2.36 -3.35 -2.96
CA PHE A 178 2.39 -2.24 -2.01
C PHE A 178 3.85 -1.89 -1.74
N HIS A 179 4.33 -0.78 -2.29
CA HIS A 179 5.72 -0.33 -2.10
C HIS A 179 5.77 1.19 -2.01
N ASP A 180 6.57 1.73 -1.08
CA ASP A 180 6.78 3.19 -0.92
C ASP A 180 5.49 4.03 -0.86
N ARG A 181 4.48 3.55 -0.09
CA ARG A 181 3.14 4.14 0.03
C ARG A 181 2.32 4.18 -1.27
N LEU A 182 2.82 3.57 -2.34
CA LEU A 182 2.09 3.35 -3.57
C LEU A 182 1.44 1.97 -3.55
N ARG A 183 0.26 1.90 -4.14
CA ARG A 183 -0.56 0.69 -4.28
C ARG A 183 -0.81 0.46 -5.76
N GLY A 184 -0.64 -0.76 -6.24
CA GLY A 184 -0.76 -1.06 -7.66
C GLY A 184 -0.92 -2.55 -7.92
N TRP A 185 -0.95 -2.92 -9.19
CA TRP A 185 -1.05 -4.31 -9.62
C TRP A 185 0.22 -4.71 -10.37
N LYS A 186 0.82 -5.86 -10.07
CA LYS A 186 2.05 -6.29 -10.78
C LYS A 186 1.81 -6.50 -12.29
N CYS A 187 0.57 -6.73 -12.71
CA CYS A 187 0.22 -6.96 -14.10
C CYS A 187 0.07 -5.69 -14.94
N CYS A 188 -0.01 -4.53 -14.31
CA CYS A 188 0.00 -3.24 -14.99
C CYS A 188 0.68 -2.26 -14.04
N ASP A 189 1.81 -1.67 -14.45
CA ASP A 189 2.64 -0.77 -13.62
C ASP A 189 1.97 0.58 -13.24
N ILE A 190 0.66 0.55 -13.01
CA ILE A 190 -0.17 1.61 -12.46
C ILE A 190 -0.02 1.56 -10.95
N HIS A 191 0.46 2.66 -10.40
CA HIS A 191 0.73 2.84 -8.99
C HIS A 191 0.04 4.12 -8.51
N VAL A 192 -0.84 3.99 -7.53
CA VAL A 192 -1.64 5.09 -6.99
C VAL A 192 -1.30 5.33 -5.54
N LYS A 193 -1.46 6.58 -5.09
CA LYS A 193 -1.17 6.96 -3.71
C LYS A 193 -2.37 6.73 -2.80
N GLU A 194 -3.59 6.89 -3.31
CA GLU A 194 -4.81 6.75 -2.50
C GLU A 194 -5.39 5.33 -2.60
N PHE A 195 -6.04 4.89 -1.52
CA PHE A 195 -6.62 3.55 -1.45
C PHE A 195 -7.88 3.40 -2.32
N ASP A 196 -8.72 4.42 -2.34
CA ASP A 196 -9.95 4.42 -3.17
C ASP A 196 -9.63 4.41 -4.66
N GLU A 197 -8.55 5.10 -5.03
CA GLU A 197 -8.02 5.08 -6.40
C GLU A 197 -7.52 3.68 -6.77
N PHE A 198 -6.92 2.95 -5.82
CA PHE A 198 -6.44 1.57 -6.04
C PHE A 198 -7.59 0.61 -6.32
N MET A 199 -8.69 0.73 -5.57
CA MET A 199 -9.90 -0.07 -5.80
C MET A 199 -10.56 0.24 -7.15
N SER A 200 -10.35 1.45 -7.67
CA SER A 200 -10.90 1.92 -8.94
C SER A 200 -9.97 1.68 -10.14
N ILE A 201 -8.79 1.08 -9.95
CA ILE A 201 -7.85 0.83 -11.06
C ILE A 201 -8.52 -0.08 -12.09
N PRO A 202 -8.66 0.38 -13.36
CA PRO A 202 -9.33 -0.39 -14.39
C PRO A 202 -8.58 -1.71 -14.65
N PRO A 203 -9.28 -2.83 -14.87
CA PRO A 203 -8.66 -4.12 -15.15
C PRO A 203 -7.78 -4.08 -16.40
N CYS A 204 -6.61 -4.72 -16.36
CA CYS A 204 -5.65 -4.66 -17.46
C CYS A 204 -5.71 -5.85 -18.44
N LYS A 205 -6.43 -6.93 -18.12
CA LYS A 205 -6.50 -8.13 -18.96
C LYS A 205 -7.94 -8.63 -19.12
N LYS A 206 -8.25 -9.17 -20.30
CA LYS A 206 -9.48 -9.93 -20.55
C LYS A 206 -9.22 -11.44 -20.55
N GLY A 207 -10.17 -12.21 -20.07
CA GLY A 207 -10.08 -13.67 -19.96
C GLY A 207 -11.41 -14.30 -19.59
N TRP A 208 -11.33 -15.55 -19.17
CA TRP A 208 -12.47 -16.31 -18.65
C TRP A 208 -12.78 -15.88 -17.22
N HIS A 209 -14.06 -15.87 -16.87
CA HIS A 209 -14.44 -15.77 -15.47
C HIS A 209 -13.94 -17.01 -14.71
N ASN A 210 -13.50 -16.80 -13.48
CA ASN A 210 -13.04 -17.88 -12.62
C ASN A 210 -13.68 -17.75 -11.23
N ALA A 211 -14.42 -18.78 -10.83
CA ALA A 211 -15.05 -18.86 -9.52
C ALA A 211 -14.10 -19.36 -8.42
N ASP A 212 -12.99 -20.01 -8.78
CA ASP A 212 -11.97 -20.55 -7.87
C ASP A 212 -10.55 -20.37 -8.44
N PRO A 213 -10.02 -19.13 -8.52
CA PRO A 213 -8.62 -18.92 -8.83
C PRO A 213 -7.76 -19.48 -7.68
N GLU A 214 -6.84 -20.39 -8.01
CA GLU A 214 -5.82 -20.83 -7.06
C GLU A 214 -5.07 -19.59 -6.54
N SER A 215 -5.10 -19.40 -5.22
CA SER A 215 -4.59 -18.21 -4.51
C SER A 215 -3.07 -18.21 -4.37
#